data_AF-A0A814BD65-F1
#
_entry.id   AF-A0A814BD65-F1
#
_cell.length_a   1.000
_cell.length_b   1.000
_cell.length_c   1.000
_cell.angle_alpha   90.00
_cell.angle_beta   90.00
_cell.angle_gamma   90.00
#
_symmetry.space_group_name_H-M   'P 1'
#
loop_
_entity.id
_entity.type
_entity.pdbx_description
1 polymer ?
#
loop_
_entity_poly.entity_id
_entity_poly.type
_entity_poly.pdbx_seq_one_letter_code
_entity_poly.pdbx_strand_id
1 'polypeptide(L)'
;MHLPNHFKRKERRTTKAAALIARELNTLYDGIIVIIVMVVLSSLSIAALMIGLLKRNECPIQPWVPRWLIIFGSVGLGGCTLFIIMGIIKMTCCHSEKHCQIESCFMCGGCLMLILFLYFFAWMITGSVWVFAIRSRVQFEHPLEANYCQKLPDVVLQYLKYVPPQNKLDFTYFLSQLFPQSSIF
;
A
#
# COMPACT_ATOMS: atom_id res chain seq x y z
N MET A 1 -44.33 30.33 -30.61
CA MET A 1 -43.64 31.05 -29.51
C MET A 1 -42.13 30.95 -29.72
N HIS A 2 -41.51 32.01 -30.23
CA HIS A 2 -40.05 32.08 -30.36
C HIS A 2 -39.45 32.65 -29.07
N LEU A 3 -38.71 31.84 -28.31
CA LEU A 3 -38.00 32.32 -27.14
C LEU A 3 -36.89 33.31 -27.55
N PRO A 4 -36.79 34.47 -26.89
CA PRO A 4 -35.81 35.49 -27.22
C PRO A 4 -34.38 34.96 -27.04
N ASN A 5 -33.50 35.28 -27.99
CA ASN A 5 -32.12 34.77 -28.07
C ASN A 5 -31.28 35.02 -26.79
N HIS A 6 -31.61 36.06 -26.03
CA HIS A 6 -30.92 36.37 -24.77
C HIS A 6 -31.16 35.32 -23.68
N PHE A 7 -32.34 34.69 -23.66
CA PHE A 7 -32.70 33.66 -22.68
C PHE A 7 -31.92 32.35 -22.94
N LYS A 8 -31.87 31.91 -24.20
CA LYS A 8 -31.06 30.76 -24.65
C LYS A 8 -29.55 30.93 -24.40
N ARG A 9 -29.06 32.17 -24.32
CA ARG A 9 -27.64 32.48 -24.06
C ARG A 9 -27.31 32.42 -22.56
N LYS A 10 -28.26 32.80 -21.70
CA LYS A 10 -28.12 32.71 -20.23
C LYS A 10 -28.15 31.26 -19.78
N GLU A 11 -29.12 30.49 -20.26
CA GLU A 11 -29.28 29.06 -19.95
C GLU A 11 -28.05 28.22 -20.32
N ARG A 12 -27.45 28.48 -21.50
CA ARG A 12 -26.19 27.87 -21.95
C ARG A 12 -24.96 28.23 -21.11
N ARG A 13 -24.93 29.40 -20.45
CA ARG A 13 -23.84 29.76 -19.53
C ARG A 13 -23.97 29.04 -18.21
N THR A 14 -25.18 28.96 -17.65
CA THR A 14 -25.46 28.25 -16.39
C THR A 14 -25.21 26.75 -16.49
N THR A 15 -25.61 26.09 -17.59
CA THR A 15 -25.31 24.65 -17.80
C THR A 15 -23.81 24.40 -17.95
N LYS A 16 -23.09 25.27 -18.66
CA LYS A 16 -21.63 25.16 -18.79
C LYS A 16 -20.92 25.35 -17.44
N ALA A 17 -21.35 26.33 -16.65
CA ALA A 17 -20.79 26.57 -15.31
C ALA A 17 -21.06 25.39 -14.36
N ALA A 18 -22.29 24.86 -14.34
CA ALA A 18 -22.63 23.68 -13.54
C ALA A 18 -21.81 22.43 -13.95
N ALA A 19 -21.63 22.21 -15.26
CA ALA A 19 -20.82 21.11 -15.76
C ALA A 19 -19.33 21.26 -15.41
N LEU A 20 -18.80 22.49 -15.37
CA LEU A 20 -17.42 22.75 -14.95
C LEU A 20 -17.24 22.43 -13.46
N ILE A 21 -18.13 22.92 -12.60
CA ILE A 21 -18.10 22.67 -11.16
C ILE A 21 -18.22 21.16 -10.86
N ALA A 22 -19.12 20.46 -11.56
CA ALA A 22 -19.28 19.01 -11.42
C ALA A 22 -18.01 18.23 -11.81
N ARG A 23 -17.29 18.67 -12.84
CA ARG A 23 -16.02 18.05 -13.26
C ARG A 23 -14.91 18.22 -12.22
N GLU A 24 -14.78 19.44 -11.69
CA GLU A 24 -13.79 19.71 -10.62
C GLU A 24 -14.09 18.88 -9.37
N LEU A 25 -15.36 18.83 -8.95
CA LEU A 25 -15.78 18.01 -7.80
C LEU A 25 -15.49 16.52 -8.01
N ASN A 26 -15.76 15.97 -9.19
CA ASN A 26 -15.51 14.55 -9.46
C ASN A 26 -14.01 14.23 -9.47
N THR A 27 -13.19 15.16 -9.97
CA THR A 27 -11.72 15.02 -9.98
C THR A 27 -11.16 15.06 -8.56
N LEU A 28 -11.68 15.95 -7.71
CA LEU A 28 -11.30 16.02 -6.29
C LEU A 28 -11.72 14.76 -5.54
N TYR A 29 -12.93 14.28 -5.77
CA TYR A 29 -13.46 13.07 -5.13
C TYR A 29 -12.60 11.84 -5.46
N ASP A 30 -12.29 11.63 -6.74
CA ASP A 30 -11.44 10.50 -7.18
C ASP A 30 -10.03 10.61 -6.60
N GLY A 31 -9.44 11.81 -6.60
CA GLY A 31 -8.13 12.06 -5.99
C GLY A 31 -8.10 11.74 -4.49
N ILE A 32 -9.13 12.12 -3.73
CA ILE A 32 -9.24 11.82 -2.30
C ILE A 32 -9.31 10.31 -2.06
N ILE A 33 -10.11 9.59 -2.84
CA ILE A 33 -10.21 8.12 -2.74
C ILE A 33 -8.84 7.48 -2.96
N VAL A 34 -8.14 7.87 -4.02
CA VAL A 34 -6.80 7.32 -4.34
C VAL A 34 -5.82 7.58 -3.20
N ILE A 35 -5.81 8.78 -2.62
CA ILE A 35 -4.93 9.12 -1.49
C ILE A 35 -5.24 8.22 -0.28
N ILE A 36 -6.51 8.08 0.08
CA ILE A 36 -6.92 7.25 1.22
C ILE A 36 -6.51 5.80 1.01
N VAL A 37 -6.78 5.24 -0.18
CA VAL A 37 -6.39 3.86 -0.53
C VAL A 37 -4.88 3.67 -0.42
N MET A 38 -4.09 4.63 -0.92
CA MET A 38 -2.63 4.55 -0.85
C MET A 38 -2.09 4.60 0.58
N VAL A 39 -2.65 5.45 1.44
CA VAL A 39 -2.26 5.52 2.86
C VAL A 39 -2.58 4.21 3.59
N VAL A 40 -3.77 3.65 3.35
CA VAL A 40 -4.18 2.37 3.95
C VAL A 40 -3.29 1.23 3.45
N LEU A 41 -3.06 1.11 2.15
CA LEU A 41 -2.21 0.04 1.60
C LEU A 41 -0.75 0.16 2.06
N SER A 42 -0.23 1.39 2.16
CA SER A 42 1.14 1.63 2.63
C SER A 42 1.29 1.25 4.11
N SER A 43 0.35 1.66 4.96
CA SER A 43 0.38 1.31 6.39
C SER A 43 0.26 -0.20 6.62
N LEU A 44 -0.61 -0.88 5.86
CA LEU A 44 -0.72 -2.35 5.88
C LEU A 44 0.57 -3.02 5.41
N SER A 45 1.21 -2.50 4.36
CA SER A 45 2.46 -3.04 3.83
C SER A 45 3.60 -2.94 4.84
N ILE A 46 3.71 -1.79 5.54
CA ILE A 46 4.69 -1.58 6.61
C ILE A 46 4.41 -2.55 7.75
N ALA A 47 3.17 -2.62 8.24
CA ALA A 47 2.80 -3.52 9.33
C ALA A 47 3.12 -4.98 8.98
N ALA A 48 2.77 -5.43 7.77
CA ALA A 48 3.07 -6.77 7.32
C ALA A 48 4.57 -7.05 7.29
N LEU A 49 5.36 -6.13 6.75
CA LEU A 49 6.82 -6.27 6.69
C LEU A 49 7.44 -6.36 8.10
N MET A 50 6.97 -5.52 9.03
CA MET A 50 7.41 -5.56 10.43
C MET A 50 7.08 -6.91 11.09
N ILE A 51 5.84 -7.38 10.94
CA ILE A 51 5.39 -8.66 11.51
C ILE A 51 6.18 -9.83 10.91
N GLY A 52 6.37 -9.83 9.59
CA GLY A 52 7.11 -10.87 8.89
C GLY A 52 8.57 -10.94 9.32
N LEU A 53 9.22 -9.80 9.55
CA LEU A 53 10.61 -9.76 10.01
C LEU A 53 10.75 -10.22 11.47
N LEU A 54 9.87 -9.76 12.36
CA LEU A 54 9.89 -10.17 13.77
C LEU A 54 9.62 -11.68 13.93
N LYS A 55 8.66 -12.22 13.16
CA LYS A 55 8.27 -13.63 13.26
C LYS A 55 9.14 -14.59 12.43
N ARG A 56 10.16 -14.10 11.71
CA ARG A 56 11.01 -14.93 10.83
C ARG A 56 11.74 -16.04 11.60
N ASN A 57 12.18 -15.76 12.82
CA ASN A 57 13.08 -16.65 13.58
C ASN A 57 12.44 -17.24 14.85
N GLU A 58 11.24 -16.79 15.23
CA GLU A 58 10.60 -17.19 16.50
C GLU A 58 9.76 -18.47 16.40
N CYS A 59 9.33 -18.85 15.20
CA CYS A 59 8.41 -19.98 15.00
C CYS A 59 8.84 -20.88 13.83
N PRO A 60 9.51 -22.03 14.10
CA PRO A 60 9.95 -22.94 13.06
C PRO A 60 8.79 -23.67 12.37
N ILE A 61 7.62 -23.73 13.02
CA ILE A 61 6.49 -24.53 12.54
C ILE A 61 5.82 -23.96 11.28
N GLN A 62 6.03 -22.67 11.00
CA GLN A 62 5.45 -22.06 9.81
C GLN A 62 6.29 -20.92 9.22
N PRO A 63 7.40 -21.26 8.52
CA PRO A 63 8.25 -20.28 7.87
C PRO A 63 7.61 -19.63 6.62
N TRP A 64 6.44 -20.10 6.21
CA TRP A 64 5.72 -19.61 5.03
C TRP A 64 4.95 -18.32 5.30
N VAL A 65 4.38 -18.16 6.50
CA VAL A 65 3.62 -16.94 6.87
C VAL A 65 4.52 -15.70 6.99
N PRO A 66 5.69 -15.75 7.66
CA PRO A 66 6.60 -14.62 7.70
C PRO A 66 7.12 -14.23 6.31
N ARG A 67 7.43 -15.21 5.45
CA ARG A 67 7.86 -14.95 4.06
C ARG A 67 6.75 -14.31 3.22
N TRP A 68 5.52 -14.78 3.38
CA TRP A 68 4.33 -14.19 2.74
C TRP A 68 4.17 -12.70 3.06
N LEU A 69 4.29 -12.36 4.34
CA LEU A 69 4.18 -10.99 4.86
C LEU A 69 5.30 -10.07 4.35
N ILE A 70 6.53 -10.59 4.23
CA ILE A 70 7.67 -9.82 3.69
C ILE A 70 7.45 -9.50 2.21
N ILE A 71 7.04 -10.49 1.41
CA ILE A 71 6.78 -10.29 -0.04
C ILE A 71 5.60 -9.33 -0.23
N PHE A 72 4.55 -9.46 0.57
CA PHE A 72 3.42 -8.55 0.54
C PHE A 72 3.83 -7.10 0.82
N GLY A 73 4.59 -6.89 1.90
CA GLY A 73 5.06 -5.57 2.29
C GLY A 73 6.02 -4.94 1.30
N SER A 74 6.96 -5.71 0.73
CA SER A 74 7.95 -5.20 -0.22
C SER A 74 7.33 -4.82 -1.57
N VAL A 75 6.42 -5.64 -2.09
CA VAL A 75 5.72 -5.35 -3.36
C VAL A 75 4.79 -4.15 -3.18
N GLY A 76 4.15 -3.98 -2.02
CA GLY A 76 3.31 -2.82 -1.73
C GLY A 76 4.08 -1.52 -1.67
N LEU A 77 5.18 -1.51 -0.94
CA LEU A 77 6.05 -0.33 -0.86
C LEU A 77 6.69 -0.01 -2.22
N GLY A 78 7.15 -1.03 -2.95
CA GLY A 78 7.70 -0.88 -4.30
C GLY A 78 6.66 -0.31 -5.27
N GLY A 79 5.43 -0.85 -5.27
CA GLY A 79 4.33 -0.37 -6.11
C GLY A 79 3.95 1.08 -5.81
N CYS A 80 3.85 1.47 -4.54
CA CYS A 80 3.58 2.85 -4.15
C CYS A 80 4.69 3.80 -4.61
N THR A 81 5.95 3.39 -4.45
CA THR A 81 7.11 4.18 -4.87
C THR A 81 7.14 4.39 -6.39
N LEU A 82 6.90 3.32 -7.15
CA LEU A 82 6.81 3.39 -8.61
C LEU A 82 5.68 4.32 -9.07
N PHE A 83 4.52 4.27 -8.41
CA PHE A 83 3.40 5.14 -8.72
C PHE A 83 3.76 6.63 -8.50
N ILE A 84 4.42 6.95 -7.39
CA ILE A 84 4.87 8.32 -7.10
C ILE A 84 5.90 8.78 -8.14
N ILE A 85 6.89 7.95 -8.47
CA ILE A 85 7.92 8.26 -9.47
C ILE A 85 7.28 8.53 -10.84
N MET A 86 6.36 7.68 -11.28
CA MET A 86 5.64 7.87 -12.54
C MET A 86 4.80 9.15 -12.54
N GLY A 87 4.19 9.50 -11.40
CA GLY A 87 3.47 10.76 -11.22
C GLY A 87 4.37 11.99 -11.36
N ILE A 88 5.56 11.95 -10.75
CA ILE A 88 6.55 13.04 -10.82
C ILE A 88 7.08 13.18 -12.25
N ILE A 89 7.50 12.09 -12.89
CA ILE A 89 8.00 12.09 -14.28
C ILE A 89 6.94 12.69 -15.20
N LYS A 90 5.67 12.30 -15.04
CA LYS A 90 4.56 12.87 -15.82
C LYS A 90 4.43 14.38 -15.63
N MET A 91 4.48 14.88 -14.39
CA MET A 91 4.40 16.31 -14.13
C MET A 91 5.57 17.09 -14.73
N THR A 92 6.79 16.56 -14.63
CA THR A 92 8.00 17.21 -15.16
C THR A 92 8.05 17.18 -16.69
N CYS A 93 7.70 16.06 -17.33
CA CYS A 93 7.69 15.92 -18.79
C CYS A 93 6.57 16.71 -19.47
N CYS A 94 5.37 16.79 -18.85
CA CYS A 94 4.24 17.53 -19.43
C CYS A 94 4.39 19.05 -19.29
N HIS A 95 5.24 19.55 -18.39
CA HIS A 95 5.47 20.98 -18.24
C HIS A 95 6.30 21.56 -19.41
N SER A 96 7.13 20.73 -20.07
CA SER A 96 8.17 21.20 -21.00
C SER A 96 7.76 21.26 -22.47
N GLU A 97 6.73 20.54 -22.94
CA GLU A 97 6.33 20.57 -24.35
C GLU A 97 4.81 20.62 -24.55
N LYS A 98 4.37 21.55 -25.41
CA LYS A 98 2.97 21.78 -25.78
C LYS A 98 2.33 20.62 -26.57
N HIS A 99 3.08 19.56 -26.85
CA HIS A 99 2.62 18.35 -27.56
C HIS A 99 3.10 17.08 -26.86
N CYS A 100 2.64 16.83 -25.65
CA CYS A 100 2.79 15.51 -25.07
C CYS A 100 1.69 14.58 -25.66
N GLN A 101 2.08 13.52 -26.37
CA GLN A 101 1.21 12.41 -26.77
C GLN A 101 0.78 11.64 -25.50
N ILE A 102 -0.18 12.22 -24.77
CA ILE A 102 -0.66 11.78 -23.45
C ILE A 102 -1.57 10.53 -23.53
N GLU A 103 -2.12 10.22 -24.71
CA GLU A 103 -3.15 9.17 -24.83
C GLU A 103 -2.65 7.76 -24.48
N SER A 104 -1.37 7.45 -24.70
CA SER A 104 -0.82 6.13 -24.36
C SER A 104 -0.44 5.98 -22.88
N CYS A 105 -0.41 7.07 -22.10
CA CYS A 105 0.11 7.07 -20.72
C CYS A 105 -1.00 7.12 -19.66
N PHE A 106 -2.18 7.69 -19.98
CA PHE A 106 -3.31 7.75 -19.04
C PHE A 106 -3.91 6.36 -18.74
N MET A 107 -3.90 5.44 -19.72
CA MET A 107 -4.27 4.04 -19.49
C MET A 107 -3.29 3.28 -18.60
N CYS A 108 -2.04 3.73 -18.45
CA CYS A 108 -1.02 2.98 -17.71
C CYS A 108 -1.21 3.06 -16.18
N GLY A 109 -1.58 4.23 -15.65
CA GLY A 109 -1.74 4.43 -14.20
C GLY A 109 -2.94 3.69 -13.60
N GLY A 110 -4.10 3.77 -14.27
CA GLY A 110 -5.32 3.08 -13.82
C GLY A 110 -5.20 1.55 -13.94
N CYS A 111 -4.64 1.05 -15.05
CA CYS A 111 -4.40 -0.38 -15.23
C CYS A 111 -3.37 -0.91 -14.22
N LEU A 112 -2.29 -0.17 -13.95
CA LEU A 112 -1.30 -0.56 -12.95
C LEU A 112 -1.94 -0.64 -11.55
N MET A 113 -2.78 0.34 -11.19
CA MET A 113 -3.51 0.33 -9.92
C MET A 113 -4.47 -0.86 -9.82
N LEU A 114 -5.20 -1.17 -10.89
CA LEU A 114 -6.09 -2.32 -10.94
C LEU A 114 -5.32 -3.64 -10.80
N ILE A 115 -4.19 -3.79 -11.52
CA ILE A 115 -3.34 -4.97 -11.45
C ILE A 115 -2.76 -5.13 -10.04
N LEU A 116 -2.26 -4.05 -9.44
CA LEU A 116 -1.80 -4.05 -8.05
C LEU A 116 -2.92 -4.47 -7.12
N PHE A 117 -4.12 -3.89 -7.23
CA PHE A 117 -5.26 -4.23 -6.39
C PHE A 117 -5.64 -5.71 -6.51
N LEU A 118 -5.70 -6.25 -7.72
CA LEU A 118 -5.98 -7.68 -7.96
C LEU A 118 -4.89 -8.58 -7.36
N TYR A 119 -3.62 -8.20 -7.52
CA TYR A 119 -2.50 -8.89 -6.88
C TYR A 119 -2.64 -8.88 -5.36
N PHE A 120 -2.89 -7.72 -4.76
CA PHE A 120 -3.12 -7.55 -3.33
C PHE A 120 -4.27 -8.43 -2.83
N PHE A 121 -5.39 -8.43 -3.56
CA PHE A 121 -6.57 -9.19 -3.21
C PHE A 121 -6.31 -10.71 -3.26
N ALA A 122 -5.72 -11.20 -4.35
CA ALA A 122 -5.37 -12.62 -4.49
C ALA A 122 -4.32 -13.06 -3.44
N TRP A 123 -3.35 -12.20 -3.15
CA TRP A 123 -2.31 -12.45 -2.16
C TRP A 123 -2.88 -12.49 -0.74
N MET A 124 -3.85 -11.64 -0.43
CA MET A 124 -4.59 -11.65 0.84
C MET A 124 -5.40 -12.94 1.05
N ILE A 125 -6.04 -13.45 0.00
CA ILE A 125 -6.75 -14.75 0.07
C ILE A 125 -5.75 -15.87 0.38
N THR A 126 -4.63 -15.89 -0.34
CA THR A 126 -3.58 -16.90 -0.16
C THR A 126 -3.00 -16.87 1.26
N GLY A 127 -2.71 -15.68 1.78
CA GLY A 127 -2.26 -15.50 3.16
C GLY A 127 -3.27 -15.98 4.19
N SER A 128 -4.55 -15.68 3.95
CA SER A 128 -5.64 -16.12 4.82
C SER A 128 -5.68 -17.65 4.92
N VAL A 129 -5.53 -18.35 3.79
CA VAL A 129 -5.46 -19.82 3.78
C VAL A 129 -4.27 -20.32 4.61
N TRP A 130 -3.08 -19.72 4.47
CA TRP A 130 -1.91 -20.12 5.25
C TRP A 130 -2.08 -19.88 6.75
N VAL A 131 -2.67 -18.76 7.14
CA VAL A 131 -2.95 -18.44 8.55
C VAL A 131 -3.98 -19.42 9.14
N PHE A 132 -5.06 -19.72 8.42
CA PHE A 132 -6.10 -20.62 8.93
C PHE A 132 -5.68 -22.09 8.91
N ALA A 133 -4.88 -22.52 7.92
CA ALA A 133 -4.42 -23.91 7.81
C ALA A 133 -3.53 -24.35 8.98
N ILE A 134 -2.82 -23.43 9.63
CA ILE A 134 -1.94 -23.76 10.76
C ILE A 134 -2.63 -23.72 12.11
N ARG A 135 -3.80 -23.09 12.21
CA ARG A 135 -4.42 -22.74 13.49
C ARG A 135 -4.70 -23.98 14.36
N SER A 136 -4.88 -25.16 13.75
CA SER A 136 -5.05 -26.43 14.44
C SER A 136 -3.74 -27.08 14.91
N ARG A 137 -2.57 -26.62 14.43
CA ARG A 137 -1.25 -27.20 14.72
C ARG A 137 -0.39 -26.35 15.66
N VAL A 138 -0.68 -25.05 15.78
CA VAL A 138 0.08 -24.12 16.64
C VAL A 138 -0.46 -24.12 18.06
N GLN A 139 0.44 -24.15 19.03
CA GLN A 139 0.14 -24.01 20.47
C GLN A 139 0.68 -22.67 21.00
N PHE A 140 -0.03 -22.08 21.96
CA PHE A 140 0.33 -20.77 22.55
C PHE A 140 0.51 -20.82 24.08
N GLU A 141 0.30 -21.98 24.71
CA GLU A 141 0.21 -22.11 26.17
C GLU A 141 1.49 -22.67 26.80
N HIS A 142 2.15 -23.65 26.14
CA HIS A 142 3.27 -24.37 26.72
C HIS A 142 4.59 -24.12 25.97
N PRO A 143 5.52 -23.29 26.50
CA PRO A 143 6.77 -22.93 25.83
C PRO A 143 7.77 -24.07 25.63
N LEU A 144 7.50 -25.24 26.22
CA LEU A 144 8.32 -26.44 26.13
C LEU A 144 7.91 -27.35 24.97
N GLU A 145 6.77 -27.10 24.33
CA GLU A 145 6.30 -27.90 23.20
C GLU A 145 6.94 -27.44 21.89
N ALA A 146 7.28 -28.40 21.03
CA ALA A 146 7.87 -28.12 19.70
C ALA A 146 6.98 -27.24 18.80
N ASN A 147 5.69 -27.13 19.12
CA ASN A 147 4.70 -26.39 18.36
C ASN A 147 4.30 -25.05 19.01
N TYR A 148 5.04 -24.62 20.04
CA TYR A 148 4.81 -23.36 20.69
C TYR A 148 5.18 -22.17 19.81
N CYS A 149 4.28 -21.20 19.75
CA CYS A 149 4.51 -19.90 19.13
C CYS A 149 4.08 -18.78 20.06
N GLN A 150 4.91 -17.75 20.17
CA GLN A 150 4.56 -16.56 20.94
C GLN A 150 3.54 -15.71 20.17
N LYS A 151 2.56 -15.11 20.87
CA LYS A 151 1.54 -14.26 20.23
C LYS A 151 2.16 -12.94 19.75
N LEU A 152 1.55 -12.35 18.72
CA LEU A 152 2.02 -11.10 18.13
C LEU A 152 2.02 -9.90 19.11
N PRO A 153 0.98 -9.68 19.93
CA PRO A 153 0.95 -8.54 20.86
C PRO A 153 2.14 -8.55 21.83
N ASP A 154 2.54 -9.74 22.29
CA ASP A 154 3.62 -9.90 23.26
C ASP A 154 4.98 -9.53 22.66
N VAL A 155 5.20 -9.87 21.39
CA VAL A 155 6.44 -9.55 20.66
C VAL A 155 6.54 -8.07 20.36
N VAL A 156 5.43 -7.43 19.97
CA VAL A 156 5.40 -5.98 19.72
C VAL A 156 5.68 -5.22 21.02
N LEU A 157 5.10 -5.64 22.15
CA LEU A 157 5.38 -5.06 23.46
C LEU A 157 6.84 -5.26 23.89
N GLN A 158 7.41 -6.44 23.64
CA GLN A 158 8.80 -6.74 23.93
C GLN A 158 9.75 -5.86 23.09
N TYR A 159 9.46 -5.68 21.81
CA TYR A 159 10.21 -4.78 20.93
C TYR A 159 10.09 -3.30 21.38
N LEU A 160 8.88 -2.82 21.68
CA LEU A 160 8.64 -1.45 22.16
C LEU A 160 9.32 -1.15 23.50
N LYS A 161 9.59 -2.18 24.32
CA LYS A 161 10.30 -2.06 25.59
C LYS A 161 11.82 -2.03 25.40
N TYR A 162 12.34 -2.67 24.36
CA TYR A 162 13.78 -2.82 24.12
C TYR A 162 14.38 -1.69 23.27
N VAL A 163 13.57 -1.03 22.41
CA VAL A 163 14.05 0.03 21.51
C VAL A 163 14.05 1.41 22.19
N PRO A 164 15.19 2.14 22.20
CA PRO A 164 15.25 3.50 22.73
C PRO A 164 14.33 4.45 21.96
N PRO A 165 13.69 5.42 22.64
CA PRO A 165 12.59 6.23 22.08
C PRO A 165 12.95 7.03 20.82
N GLN A 166 14.22 7.36 20.62
CA GLN A 166 14.72 8.10 19.45
C GLN A 166 14.70 7.27 18.16
N ASN A 167 14.75 5.93 18.24
CA ASN A 167 14.89 5.04 17.08
C ASN A 167 13.65 4.20 16.79
N LYS A 168 12.54 4.41 17.53
CA LYS A 168 11.29 3.62 17.38
C LYS A 168 10.64 3.76 16.00
N LEU A 169 10.98 4.81 15.24
CA LEU A 169 10.44 5.12 13.91
C LEU A 169 11.50 5.01 12.80
N ASP A 170 12.76 4.70 13.13
CA ASP A 170 13.83 4.63 12.14
C ASP A 170 13.86 3.25 11.48
N PHE A 171 13.20 3.17 10.32
CA PHE A 171 13.15 1.97 9.48
C PHE A 171 14.55 1.48 9.09
N THR A 172 15.52 2.39 8.97
CA THR A 172 16.92 2.10 8.61
C THR A 172 17.66 1.43 9.77
N TYR A 173 17.43 1.88 11.00
CA TYR A 173 17.97 1.24 12.20
C TYR A 173 17.36 -0.15 12.44
N PHE A 174 16.08 -0.33 12.09
CA PHE A 174 15.43 -1.64 12.14
C PHE A 174 16.01 -2.62 11.11
N LEU A 175 16.17 -2.17 9.86
CA LEU A 175 16.79 -3.00 8.81
C LEU A 175 18.25 -3.34 9.12
N SER A 176 19.02 -2.44 9.75
CA SER A 176 20.42 -2.69 10.10
C SER A 176 20.60 -3.67 11.27
N GLN A 177 19.64 -3.73 12.20
CA GLN A 177 19.60 -4.75 13.26
C GLN A 177 19.18 -6.13 12.74
N LEU A 178 18.40 -6.18 11.66
CA LEU A 178 17.86 -7.43 11.08
C LEU A 178 18.71 -8.02 9.93
N PHE A 179 19.48 -7.18 9.25
CA PHE A 179 20.54 -7.57 8.33
C PHE A 179 21.89 -7.06 8.88
N PRO A 180 22.36 -7.58 10.03
CA PRO A 180 23.77 -7.41 10.34
C PRO A 180 24.51 -8.06 9.17
N GLN A 181 25.47 -7.32 8.59
CA GLN A 181 26.22 -7.72 7.40
C GLN A 181 26.25 -9.23 7.22
N SER A 182 25.64 -9.71 6.13
CA SER A 182 26.00 -11.01 5.57
C SER A 182 27.52 -11.04 5.55
N SER A 183 28.10 -11.82 6.45
CA SER A 183 29.45 -12.29 6.39
C SER A 183 29.62 -12.85 5.00
N ILE A 184 30.28 -12.03 4.17
CA ILE A 184 30.85 -12.38 2.90
C ILE A 184 31.70 -13.63 3.16
N PHE A 185 31.19 -14.77 2.71
CA PHE A 185 32.03 -15.81 2.14
C PHE A 185 31.96 -15.62 0.62
#